data_AF-A0A0F0FXW7-F1
#
_entry.id   AF-A0A0F0FXW7-F1
#
_cell.length_a   1.000
_cell.length_b   1.000
_cell.length_c   1.000
_cell.angle_alpha   90.00
_cell.angle_beta   90.00
_cell.angle_gamma   90.00
#
_symmetry.space_group_name_H-M   'P 1'
#
loop_
_entity.id
_entity.type
_entity.pdbx_description
1 polymer ?
#
loop_
_entity_poly.entity_id
_entity_poly.type
_entity_poly.pdbx_seq_one_letter_code
_entity_poly.pdbx_strand_id
1 'polypeptide(L)'
;MACAAPAGTALADSLADQGKALFGTHCAACHNADGSGIAGVAPPLAGALRERLASPAGQTYLANVLTHGLAGPIQSQGQSFNGIMPSFASLPDDALAAVLSWLAASNCVPEQAVSPDALARARAERKTPGAVRKLRDAGQ
;
A
#
# COMPACT_ATOMS: atom_id res chain seq x y z
N MET A 1 -2.26 -11.19 -15.12
CA MET A 1 -1.38 -12.37 -14.96
C MET A 1 -1.74 -13.02 -13.64
N ALA A 2 -2.27 -14.24 -13.62
CA ALA A 2 -2.62 -14.91 -12.38
C ALA A 2 -1.35 -15.21 -11.58
N CYS A 3 -1.35 -14.85 -10.30
CA CYS A 3 -0.28 -15.21 -9.40
C CYS A 3 -0.18 -16.73 -9.29
N ALA A 4 1.01 -17.29 -9.48
CA ALA A 4 1.27 -18.63 -8.94
C ALA A 4 1.25 -18.48 -7.42
N ALA A 5 0.17 -18.91 -6.77
CA ALA A 5 0.07 -18.82 -5.32
C ALA A 5 1.19 -19.66 -4.71
N PRO A 6 2.15 -19.08 -3.98
CA PRO A 6 2.92 -19.89 -3.04
C PRO A 6 1.91 -20.41 -2.00
N ALA A 7 2.13 -21.62 -1.49
CA ALA A 7 1.35 -22.13 -0.37
C ALA A 7 1.58 -21.20 0.83
N GLY A 8 0.69 -20.22 1.01
CA GLY A 8 0.61 -19.41 2.20
C GLY A 8 0.32 -20.30 3.39
N THR A 9 0.87 -19.97 4.56
CA THR A 9 0.40 -20.60 5.79
C THR A 9 -1.02 -20.12 6.08
N ALA A 10 -1.86 -20.94 6.72
CA ALA A 10 -3.24 -20.56 7.05
C ALA A 10 -3.36 -19.21 7.81
N LEU A 11 -2.30 -18.82 8.53
CA LEU A 11 -2.22 -17.52 9.21
C LEU A 11 -2.04 -16.35 8.22
N ALA A 12 -1.22 -16.53 7.18
CA ALA A 12 -1.02 -15.54 6.12
C ALA A 12 -2.28 -15.37 5.27
N ASP A 13 -2.99 -16.47 4.99
CA ASP A 13 -4.28 -16.43 4.28
C ASP A 13 -5.34 -15.68 5.09
N SER A 14 -5.45 -15.97 6.39
CA SER A 14 -6.36 -15.26 7.31
C SER A 14 -6.06 -13.76 7.39
N LEU A 15 -4.79 -13.37 7.38
CA LEU A 15 -4.39 -11.97 7.40
C LEU A 15 -4.70 -11.26 6.07
N ALA A 16 -4.48 -11.93 4.94
CA ALA A 16 -4.82 -11.41 3.62
C ALA A 16 -6.34 -11.23 3.43
N ASP A 17 -7.16 -12.15 3.96
CA ASP A 17 -8.62 -12.03 3.91
C ASP A 17 -9.13 -10.85 4.76
N GLN A 18 -8.58 -10.68 5.97
CA GLN A 18 -8.85 -9.49 6.79
C GLN A 18 -8.42 -8.21 6.07
N GLY A 19 -7.24 -8.23 5.45
CA GLY A 19 -6.73 -7.14 4.63
C GLY A 19 -7.65 -6.77 3.49
N LYS A 20 -8.22 -7.76 2.79
CA LYS A 20 -9.18 -7.57 1.71
C LYS A 20 -10.47 -6.88 2.20
N ALA A 21 -10.99 -7.29 3.34
CA ALA A 21 -12.20 -6.69 3.92
C ALA A 21 -11.97 -5.23 4.32
N LEU A 22 -10.82 -4.94 4.96
CA LEU A 22 -10.42 -3.58 5.31
C LEU A 22 -10.20 -2.71 4.06
N PHE A 23 -9.53 -3.25 3.04
CA PHE A 23 -9.32 -2.57 1.77
C PHE A 23 -10.65 -2.22 1.08
N GLY A 24 -11.61 -3.15 1.08
CA GLY A 24 -12.96 -2.91 0.57
C GLY A 24 -13.67 -1.74 1.26
N THR A 25 -13.49 -1.63 2.57
CA THR A 25 -14.13 -0.57 3.38
C THR A 25 -13.45 0.80 3.19
N HIS A 26 -12.12 0.82 3.14
CA HIS A 26 -11.36 2.07 3.29
C HIS A 26 -10.70 2.57 2.00
N CYS A 27 -10.43 1.68 1.03
CA CYS A 27 -9.55 1.98 -0.10
C CYS A 27 -10.24 1.82 -1.46
N ALA A 28 -11.17 0.87 -1.57
CA ALA A 28 -11.80 0.47 -2.82
C ALA A 28 -12.60 1.60 -3.51
N ALA A 29 -13.11 2.56 -2.76
CA ALA A 29 -13.84 3.71 -3.30
C ALA A 29 -12.98 4.54 -4.30
N CYS A 30 -11.66 4.55 -4.10
CA CYS A 30 -10.73 5.25 -4.99
C CYS A 30 -9.91 4.27 -5.83
N HIS A 31 -9.42 3.17 -5.24
CA HIS A 31 -8.50 2.25 -5.90
C HIS A 31 -9.17 1.07 -6.60
N ASN A 32 -10.51 1.06 -6.71
CA ASN A 32 -11.36 -0.08 -7.08
C ASN A 32 -11.22 -1.29 -6.14
N ALA A 33 -12.21 -2.17 -6.15
CA ALA A 33 -12.28 -3.32 -5.25
C ALA A 33 -11.13 -4.35 -5.43
N ASP A 34 -10.57 -4.43 -6.65
CA ASP A 34 -9.46 -5.30 -7.00
C ASP A 34 -8.09 -4.58 -6.94
N GLY A 35 -8.07 -3.29 -6.58
CA GLY A 35 -6.85 -2.50 -6.58
C GLY A 35 -6.37 -2.09 -7.97
N SER A 36 -7.20 -2.17 -9.01
CA SER A 36 -6.83 -1.74 -10.38
C SER A 36 -6.58 -0.24 -10.51
N GLY A 37 -7.03 0.56 -9.53
CA GLY A 37 -7.07 2.01 -9.65
C GLY A 37 -8.12 2.50 -10.65
N ILE A 38 -8.25 3.82 -10.72
CA ILE A 38 -9.12 4.54 -11.66
C ILE A 38 -8.26 5.57 -12.37
N ALA A 39 -8.15 5.48 -13.70
CA ALA A 39 -7.31 6.37 -14.50
C ALA A 39 -7.62 7.85 -14.21
N GLY A 40 -6.57 8.64 -13.93
CA GLY A 40 -6.69 10.06 -13.60
C GLY A 40 -7.20 10.37 -12.18
N VAL A 41 -7.69 9.39 -11.43
CA VAL A 41 -8.23 9.56 -10.06
C VAL A 41 -7.30 8.93 -9.02
N ALA A 42 -7.04 7.62 -9.14
CA ALA A 42 -6.21 6.89 -8.19
C ALA A 42 -5.32 5.87 -8.91
N PRO A 43 -4.05 5.74 -8.52
CA PRO A 43 -3.12 4.82 -9.18
C PRO A 43 -3.51 3.36 -8.94
N PRO A 44 -3.14 2.46 -9.89
CA PRO A 44 -3.21 1.02 -9.65
C PRO A 44 -2.31 0.64 -8.47
N LEU A 45 -2.78 -0.32 -7.66
CA LEU A 45 -2.04 -0.91 -6.55
C LEU A 45 -1.77 -2.40 -6.80
N ALA A 46 -2.77 -3.15 -7.25
CA ALA A 46 -2.59 -4.55 -7.62
C ALA A 46 -1.72 -4.65 -8.89
N GLY A 47 -0.72 -5.53 -8.87
CA GLY A 47 0.27 -5.67 -9.94
C GLY A 47 1.23 -4.47 -10.14
N ALA A 48 1.07 -3.36 -9.40
CA ALA A 48 1.85 -2.13 -9.58
C ALA A 48 2.80 -1.78 -8.41
N LEU A 49 2.73 -2.51 -7.29
CA LEU A 49 3.52 -2.26 -6.08
C LEU A 49 4.72 -3.19 -5.91
N ARG A 50 4.88 -4.21 -6.76
CA ARG A 50 5.91 -5.26 -6.63
C ARG A 50 7.31 -4.70 -6.31
N GLU A 51 7.80 -3.74 -7.09
CA GLU A 51 9.13 -3.13 -6.90
C GLU A 51 9.25 -2.37 -5.57
N ARG A 52 8.18 -1.70 -5.14
CA ARG A 52 8.15 -0.96 -3.87
C ARG A 52 8.09 -1.90 -2.67
N LEU A 53 7.40 -3.03 -2.80
CA LEU A 53 7.37 -4.05 -1.75
C LEU A 53 8.73 -4.75 -1.61
N ALA A 54 9.46 -4.90 -2.72
CA ALA A 54 10.77 -5.56 -2.74
C ALA A 54 11.91 -4.74 -2.13
N SER A 55 11.74 -3.43 -1.87
CA SER A 55 12.80 -2.57 -1.35
C SER A 55 12.47 -1.98 0.03
N PRO A 56 13.45 -1.86 0.95
CA PRO A 56 13.23 -1.23 2.26
C PRO A 56 12.74 0.23 2.15
N ALA A 57 13.26 0.98 1.17
CA ALA A 57 12.82 2.35 0.89
C ALA A 57 11.36 2.38 0.42
N GLY A 58 10.96 1.45 -0.45
CA GLY A 58 9.59 1.33 -0.93
C GLY A 58 8.61 0.90 0.17
N GLN A 59 8.98 -0.05 1.04
CA GLN A 59 8.17 -0.43 2.21
C GLN A 59 8.01 0.74 3.18
N THR A 60 9.08 1.49 3.43
CA THR A 60 9.06 2.71 4.24
C THR A 60 8.12 3.76 3.64
N TYR A 61 8.17 3.95 2.31
CA TYR A 61 7.25 4.83 1.59
C TYR A 61 5.79 4.38 1.76
N LEU A 62 5.47 3.10 1.54
CA LEU A 62 4.11 2.57 1.67
C LEU A 62 3.56 2.74 3.09
N ALA A 63 4.37 2.47 4.11
CA ALA A 63 3.99 2.70 5.50
C ALA A 63 3.65 4.18 5.75
N ASN A 64 4.48 5.10 5.26
CA ASN A 64 4.24 6.54 5.39
C ASN A 64 3.03 7.05 4.59
N VAL A 65 2.73 6.45 3.43
CA VAL A 65 1.52 6.77 2.66
C VAL A 65 0.27 6.45 3.48
N LEU A 66 0.23 5.31 4.17
CA LEU A 66 -0.92 4.95 5.00
C LEU A 66 -1.02 5.80 6.26
N THR A 67 0.09 6.09 6.93
CA THR A 67 0.07 6.81 8.22
C THR A 67 -0.02 8.33 8.08
N HIS A 68 0.47 8.92 6.98
CA HIS A 68 0.51 10.37 6.81
C HIS A 68 -0.23 10.87 5.57
N GLY A 69 -0.71 9.97 4.71
CA GLY A 69 -1.32 10.32 3.44
C GLY A 69 -0.29 10.70 2.37
N LEU A 70 -0.79 11.09 1.20
CA LEU A 70 0.04 11.47 0.05
C LEU A 70 -0.64 12.61 -0.71
N ALA A 71 0.11 13.64 -1.11
CA ALA A 71 -0.44 14.74 -1.88
C ALA A 71 0.50 15.22 -2.98
N GLY A 72 -0.07 15.64 -4.09
CA GLY A 72 0.64 16.25 -5.23
C GLY A 72 0.92 15.27 -6.37
N PRO A 73 1.70 15.70 -7.37
CA PRO A 73 1.87 14.96 -8.62
C PRO A 73 2.73 13.72 -8.42
N ILE A 74 2.28 12.58 -8.95
CA ILE A 74 3.03 11.32 -8.99
C ILE A 74 2.85 10.64 -10.35
N GLN A 75 3.84 9.82 -10.73
CA GLN A 75 3.74 8.89 -11.84
C GLN A 75 3.55 7.47 -11.32
N SER A 76 2.62 6.71 -11.90
CA SER A 76 2.43 5.29 -11.64
C SER A 76 2.05 4.56 -12.92
N GLN A 77 2.80 3.51 -13.28
CA GLN A 77 2.53 2.71 -14.49
C GLN A 77 2.36 3.57 -15.78
N GLY A 78 3.20 4.60 -15.94
CA GLY A 78 3.15 5.51 -17.09
C GLY A 78 2.04 6.56 -17.06
N GLN A 79 1.20 6.59 -16.02
CA GLN A 79 0.11 7.56 -15.86
C GLN A 79 0.41 8.60 -14.79
N SER A 80 -0.06 9.82 -15.01
CA SER A 80 0.05 10.94 -14.08
C SER A 80 -1.19 11.06 -13.19
N PHE A 81 -0.94 11.25 -11.89
CA PHE A 81 -1.97 11.50 -10.89
C PHE A 81 -1.57 12.73 -10.08
N ASN A 82 -2.52 13.62 -9.82
CA ASN A 82 -2.30 14.80 -8.98
C ASN A 82 -3.50 14.96 -8.05
N GLY A 83 -3.48 14.24 -6.94
CA GLY A 83 -4.59 14.18 -6.00
C GLY A 83 -4.11 14.20 -4.55
N ILE A 84 -5.06 13.93 -3.66
CA ILE A 84 -4.83 13.80 -2.23
C ILE A 84 -5.34 12.43 -1.79
N MET A 85 -4.45 11.62 -1.23
CA MET A 85 -4.79 10.42 -0.49
C MET A 85 -4.74 10.78 1.01
N PRO A 86 -5.86 10.65 1.74
CA PRO A 86 -5.89 10.95 3.17
C PRO A 86 -5.02 9.96 3.96
N SER A 87 -4.68 10.35 5.20
CA SER A 87 -4.09 9.44 6.17
C SER A 87 -5.15 8.46 6.70
N PHE A 88 -4.71 7.23 6.97
CA PHE A 88 -5.47 6.18 7.63
C PHE A 88 -4.91 5.84 9.01
N ALA A 89 -4.20 6.79 9.64
CA ALA A 89 -3.65 6.61 10.99
C ALA A 89 -4.72 6.43 12.09
N SER A 90 -6.02 6.59 11.81
CA SER A 90 -7.07 6.16 12.74
C SER A 90 -7.15 4.63 12.88
N LEU A 91 -6.66 3.87 11.90
CA LEU A 91 -6.58 2.41 11.97
C LEU A 91 -5.32 1.98 12.74
N PRO A 92 -5.38 0.87 13.48
CA PRO A 92 -4.21 0.29 14.15
C PRO A 92 -3.21 -0.26 13.14
N ASP A 93 -1.94 -0.37 13.54
CA ASP A 93 -0.86 -0.81 12.66
C ASP A 93 -1.07 -2.23 12.12
N ASP A 94 -1.66 -3.13 12.92
CA ASP A 94 -2.00 -4.49 12.46
C ASP A 94 -3.06 -4.49 11.35
N ALA A 95 -4.04 -3.59 11.40
CA ALA A 95 -5.05 -3.46 10.35
C ALA A 95 -4.44 -2.93 9.04
N LEU A 96 -3.54 -1.95 9.14
CA LEU A 96 -2.83 -1.43 7.97
C LEU A 96 -1.85 -2.47 7.40
N ALA A 97 -1.19 -3.26 8.25
CA ALA A 97 -0.35 -4.38 7.83
C ALA A 97 -1.15 -5.47 7.13
N ALA A 98 -2.37 -5.77 7.59
CA ALA A 98 -3.26 -6.71 6.92
C ALA A 98 -3.60 -6.23 5.49
N VAL A 99 -3.93 -4.95 5.32
CA VAL A 99 -4.18 -4.35 3.98
C VAL A 99 -2.95 -4.48 3.08
N LEU A 100 -1.75 -4.15 3.60
CA LEU A 100 -0.51 -4.28 2.83
C LEU A 100 -0.16 -5.74 2.52
N SER A 101 -0.53 -6.69 3.37
CA SER A 101 -0.37 -8.12 3.13
C SER A 101 -1.26 -8.60 1.98
N TRP A 102 -2.52 -8.18 1.95
CA TRP A 102 -3.42 -8.44 0.82
C TRP A 102 -2.90 -7.84 -0.50
N LEU A 103 -2.39 -6.60 -0.44
CA LEU A 103 -1.75 -5.96 -1.60
C LEU A 103 -0.49 -6.69 -2.06
N ALA A 104 0.32 -7.20 -1.13
CA ALA A 104 1.51 -7.98 -1.44
C ALA A 104 1.18 -9.30 -2.14
N ALA A 105 0.15 -10.01 -1.67
CA ALA A 105 -0.40 -11.17 -2.36
C ALA A 105 -0.93 -10.81 -3.76
N SER A 106 -1.66 -9.70 -3.88
CA SER A 106 -2.17 -9.16 -5.16
C SER A 106 -1.05 -8.69 -6.12
N ASN A 107 0.19 -8.59 -5.64
CA ASN A 107 1.39 -8.26 -6.40
C ASN A 107 2.37 -9.44 -6.54
N CYS A 108 1.97 -10.65 -6.13
CA CYS A 108 2.78 -11.86 -6.19
C CYS A 108 4.07 -11.82 -5.40
N VAL A 109 4.05 -11.14 -4.26
CA VAL A 109 5.16 -11.06 -3.31
C VAL A 109 4.65 -11.13 -1.86
N PRO A 110 3.82 -12.13 -1.49
CA PRO A 110 3.22 -12.19 -0.15
C PRO A 110 4.27 -12.20 0.97
N GLU A 111 5.48 -12.70 0.71
CA GLU A 111 6.61 -12.71 1.64
C GLU A 111 7.21 -11.32 1.92
N GLN A 112 6.86 -10.32 1.11
CA GLN A 112 7.34 -8.93 1.20
C GLN A 112 6.30 -7.99 1.83
N ALA A 113 5.31 -8.55 2.52
CA ALA A 113 4.32 -7.76 3.25
C ALA A 113 4.99 -6.84 4.28
N VAL A 114 4.52 -5.59 4.33
CA VAL A 114 5.03 -4.58 5.28
C VAL A 114 4.56 -4.94 6.70
N SER A 115 5.50 -4.98 7.64
CA SER A 115 5.20 -5.37 9.02
C SER A 115 4.50 -4.27 9.83
N PRO A 116 3.76 -4.64 10.91
CA PRO A 116 3.22 -3.68 11.87
C PRO A 116 4.29 -2.76 12.47
N ASP A 117 5.50 -3.28 12.76
CA ASP A 117 6.61 -2.47 13.27
C ASP A 117 7.06 -1.37 12.29
N ALA A 118 7.01 -1.64 10.98
CA ALA A 118 7.35 -0.62 9.98
C ALA A 118 6.31 0.51 9.98
N LEU A 119 5.03 0.18 10.19
CA LEU A 119 3.94 1.15 10.33
C LEU A 119 4.06 1.95 11.63
N ALA A 120 4.35 1.28 12.75
CA ALA A 120 4.58 1.93 14.04
C ALA A 120 5.75 2.93 13.97
N ARG A 121 6.86 2.53 13.33
CA ARG A 121 8.00 3.44 13.08
C ARG A 121 7.59 4.63 12.22
N ALA A 122 6.91 4.39 11.11
CA ALA A 122 6.44 5.47 10.23
C ALA A 122 5.49 6.43 10.98
N ARG A 123 4.59 5.91 11.80
CA ARG A 123 3.63 6.68 12.61
C ARG A 123 4.30 7.56 13.67
N ALA A 124 5.41 7.10 14.25
CA ALA A 124 6.17 7.86 15.24
C ALA A 124 6.86 9.10 14.65
N GLU A 125 7.08 9.12 13.34
CA GLU A 125 7.65 10.27 12.64
C GLU A 125 6.59 11.34 12.33
N ARG A 126 6.99 12.62 12.30
CA ARG A 126 6.12 13.68 11.75
C ARG A 126 6.44 13.94 10.30
N LYS A 127 5.52 13.57 9.40
CA LYS A 127 5.61 13.90 7.97
C LYS A 127 4.33 14.55 7.46
N THR A 128 4.48 15.45 6.50
CA THR A 128 3.35 15.98 5.73
C THR A 128 3.13 15.09 4.50
N PRO A 129 1.93 15.07 3.90
CA PRO A 129 1.67 14.33 2.66
C PRO A 129 2.63 14.68 1.51
N GLY A 130 3.10 15.94 1.45
CA GLY A 130 4.10 16.38 0.49
C GLY A 130 5.52 15.88 0.80
N ALA A 131 5.86 15.67 2.07
CA ALA A 131 7.12 15.04 2.47
C ALA A 131 7.11 13.54 2.15
N VAL A 132 5.97 12.85 2.34
CA VAL A 132 5.79 11.45 1.92
C VAL A 132 5.99 11.30 0.42
N ARG A 133 5.48 12.23 -0.39
CA ARG A 133 5.70 12.22 -1.84
C ARG A 133 7.18 12.19 -2.21
N LYS A 134 8.04 12.94 -1.51
CA LYS A 134 9.49 12.94 -1.78
C LYS A 134 10.14 11.57 -1.51
N LEU A 135 9.59 10.75 -0.62
CA LEU A 135 10.05 9.39 -0.38
C LEU A 135 9.74 8.47 -1.56
N ARG A 136 8.72 8.80 -2.38
CA ARG A 136 8.35 8.03 -3.57
C ARG A 136 9.52 7.93 -4.54
N ASP A 137 10.25 9.03 -4.69
CA ASP A 137 11.36 9.19 -5.64
C ASP A 137 12.65 8.55 -5.13
N ALA A 138 12.81 8.44 -3.81
CA ALA A 138 13.97 7.82 -3.16
C ALA A 138 13.93 6.28 -3.17
N GLY A 139 12.80 5.68 -3.54
CA GLY A 139 12.59 4.23 -3.63
C GLY A 139 12.14 3.78 -5.02
N GLN A 140 12.46 4.54 -6.06
CA GLN A 140 12.46 4.08 -7.45
C GLN A 140 13.81 3.48 -7.80
#